data_AF-A0AAP9DRT9-F1
#
_entry.id   AF-A0AAP9DRT9-F1
#
_cell.length_a   1.000
_cell.length_b   1.000
_cell.length_c   1.000
_cell.angle_alpha   90.00
_cell.angle_beta   90.00
_cell.angle_gamma   90.00
#
_symmetry.space_group_name_H-M   'P 1'
#
loop_
_entity.id
_entity.type
_entity.pdbx_description
1 polymer ?
#
loop_
_entity_poly.entity_id
_entity_poly.type
_entity_poly.pdbx_seq_one_letter_code
_entity_poly.pdbx_strand_id
1 'polypeptide(L)'
;MKKSLMAILLVALVTLAPTSASAATTYTNQDFTAYLGPSGVSKPVFASGASAYIGGVAVHPYSWGSSNWNKPIYPFGTMLVLTGNNRIVTPDGSSLNTFIVEDTGDLNNTQGLSYRWVDVYFGKYSTANYQAAIQFGKKKFSYTVID
;
A
#
# COMPACT_ATOMS: atom_id res chain seq x y z
N MET A 1 20.73 -21.47 -67.82
CA MET A 1 20.67 -20.19 -67.06
C MET A 1 20.35 -20.52 -65.61
N LYS A 2 21.23 -20.12 -64.69
CA LYS A 2 21.12 -20.30 -63.24
C LYS A 2 19.99 -19.42 -62.70
N LYS A 3 19.10 -19.96 -61.87
CA LYS A 3 18.37 -19.16 -60.86
C LYS A 3 18.25 -19.97 -59.57
N SER A 4 19.14 -19.61 -58.65
CA SER A 4 19.15 -19.99 -57.25
C SER A 4 17.89 -19.45 -56.56
N LEU A 5 17.16 -20.28 -55.82
CA LEU A 5 16.19 -19.80 -54.83
C LEU A 5 16.86 -19.85 -53.45
N MET A 6 17.12 -18.67 -52.91
CA MET A 6 17.59 -18.46 -51.55
C MET A 6 16.56 -18.93 -50.54
N ALA A 7 16.99 -19.74 -49.58
CA ALA A 7 16.25 -20.00 -48.35
C ALA A 7 16.43 -18.79 -47.42
N ILE A 8 15.33 -18.17 -47.00
CA ILE A 8 15.32 -17.19 -45.91
C ILE A 8 14.92 -17.93 -44.65
N LEU A 9 15.92 -18.24 -43.80
CA LEU A 9 15.71 -18.77 -42.47
C LEU A 9 15.50 -17.59 -41.52
N LEU A 10 14.25 -17.31 -41.15
CA LEU A 10 13.91 -16.28 -40.16
C LEU A 10 14.09 -16.88 -38.76
N VAL A 11 15.22 -16.61 -38.12
CA VAL A 11 15.46 -16.96 -36.72
C VAL A 11 14.80 -15.89 -35.84
N ALA A 12 13.66 -16.22 -35.24
CA ALA A 12 13.06 -15.39 -34.20
C ALA A 12 13.85 -15.57 -32.89
N LEU A 13 14.78 -14.66 -32.60
CA LEU A 13 15.37 -14.54 -31.27
C LEU A 13 14.31 -13.97 -30.33
N VAL A 14 13.65 -14.84 -29.56
CA VAL A 14 12.85 -14.42 -28.41
C VAL A 14 13.82 -14.03 -27.31
N THR A 15 14.14 -12.74 -27.20
CA THR A 15 14.87 -12.22 -26.03
C THR A 15 13.90 -12.19 -24.86
N LEU A 16 14.04 -13.13 -23.93
CA LEU A 16 13.45 -13.03 -22.59
C LEU A 16 14.10 -11.83 -21.92
N ALA A 17 13.41 -10.69 -21.91
CA ALA A 17 13.84 -9.56 -21.11
C ALA A 17 13.82 -9.99 -19.62
N PRO A 18 14.89 -9.74 -18.85
CA PRO A 18 14.84 -9.98 -17.42
C PRO A 18 13.77 -9.07 -16.82
N THR A 19 12.71 -9.64 -16.26
CA THR A 19 11.81 -8.91 -15.38
C THR A 19 12.60 -8.51 -14.16
N SER A 20 12.82 -7.21 -13.96
CA SER A 20 13.46 -6.67 -12.77
C SER A 20 12.65 -7.11 -11.55
N ALA A 21 13.12 -8.14 -10.82
CA ALA A 21 12.59 -8.42 -9.50
C ALA A 21 13.03 -7.27 -8.59
N SER A 22 12.08 -6.46 -8.13
CA SER A 22 12.39 -5.46 -7.12
C SER A 22 12.75 -6.18 -5.83
N ALA A 23 13.82 -5.71 -5.18
CA ALA A 23 14.30 -6.35 -3.96
C ALA A 23 13.40 -5.94 -2.79
N ALA A 24 12.73 -6.93 -2.18
CA ALA A 24 11.92 -6.72 -1.00
C ALA A 24 12.74 -6.01 0.09
N THR A 25 12.26 -4.86 0.56
CA THR A 25 12.96 -4.02 1.54
C THR A 25 12.23 -4.03 2.87
N THR A 26 12.96 -4.24 3.96
CA THR A 26 12.40 -4.22 5.31
C THR A 26 12.67 -2.88 6.01
N TYR A 27 11.61 -2.26 6.52
CA TYR A 27 11.69 -1.08 7.37
C TYR A 27 11.31 -1.46 8.80
N THR A 28 12.11 -1.00 9.76
CA THR A 28 11.94 -1.36 11.17
C THR A 28 11.44 -0.20 12.01
N ASN A 29 10.64 -0.47 13.03
CA ASN A 29 10.22 0.51 14.05
C ASN A 29 9.51 1.77 13.47
N GLN A 30 8.66 1.56 12.47
CA GLN A 30 7.86 2.61 11.84
C GLN A 30 6.55 2.82 12.59
N ASP A 31 6.04 4.04 12.56
CA ASP A 31 4.75 4.39 13.15
C ASP A 31 3.60 3.74 12.38
N PHE A 32 2.65 3.17 13.13
CA PHE A 32 1.37 2.74 12.61
C PHE A 32 0.25 3.42 13.40
N THR A 33 -0.77 3.87 12.68
CA THR A 33 -2.01 4.41 13.25
C THR A 33 -3.23 3.73 12.62
N ALA A 34 -4.41 4.18 13.01
CA ALA A 34 -5.66 3.75 12.39
C ALA A 34 -6.53 4.96 12.07
N TYR A 35 -7.20 4.93 10.92
CA TYR A 35 -8.13 5.98 10.48
C TYR A 35 -9.48 5.40 10.06
N LEU A 36 -10.44 6.31 9.88
CA LEU A 36 -11.79 5.97 9.48
C LEU A 36 -12.19 6.70 8.22
N GLY A 37 -13.14 6.09 7.50
CA GLY A 37 -13.82 6.76 6.40
C GLY A 37 -14.69 7.89 6.90
N PRO A 38 -14.97 8.92 6.07
CA PRO A 38 -15.77 10.06 6.47
C PRO A 38 -17.17 9.64 6.95
N SER A 39 -17.68 10.35 7.96
CA SER A 39 -19.08 10.17 8.39
C SER A 39 -20.05 10.56 7.27
N GLY A 40 -21.19 9.88 7.19
CA GLY A 40 -22.22 10.12 6.16
C GLY A 40 -21.91 9.54 4.77
N VAL A 41 -20.68 9.12 4.48
CA VAL A 41 -20.34 8.52 3.18
C VAL A 41 -20.72 7.04 3.17
N SER A 42 -21.59 6.61 2.26
CA SER A 42 -22.05 5.20 2.17
C SER A 42 -21.04 4.28 1.49
N LYS A 43 -20.28 4.79 0.53
CA LYS A 43 -19.28 4.05 -0.25
C LYS A 43 -17.97 4.84 -0.31
N PRO A 44 -17.17 4.83 0.77
CA PRO A 44 -15.87 5.48 0.76
C PRO A 44 -14.96 4.82 -0.29
N VAL A 45 -14.09 5.63 -0.88
CA VAL A 45 -13.15 5.25 -1.94
C VAL A 45 -11.77 5.72 -1.50
N PHE A 46 -10.74 4.90 -1.70
CA PHE A 46 -9.36 5.27 -1.41
C PHE A 46 -8.78 6.18 -2.51
N ALA A 47 -7.62 6.79 -2.26
CA ALA A 47 -6.93 7.60 -3.27
C ALA A 47 -6.56 6.81 -4.55
N SER A 48 -6.42 5.48 -4.47
CA SER A 48 -6.25 4.59 -5.64
C SER A 48 -7.47 4.52 -6.57
N GLY A 49 -8.65 4.93 -6.08
CA GLY A 49 -9.94 4.74 -6.76
C GLY A 49 -10.65 3.44 -6.39
N ALA A 50 -10.03 2.56 -5.59
CA ALA A 50 -10.67 1.33 -5.11
C ALA A 50 -11.74 1.62 -4.04
N SER A 51 -12.78 0.78 -3.99
CA SER A 51 -13.76 0.82 -2.90
C SER A 51 -13.06 0.50 -1.58
N ALA A 52 -13.30 1.32 -0.56
CA ALA A 52 -12.59 1.16 0.71
C ALA A 52 -13.01 -0.11 1.46
N TYR A 53 -12.02 -0.80 2.03
CA TYR A 53 -12.20 -2.02 2.82
C TYR A 53 -11.26 -2.02 4.03
N ILE A 54 -11.68 -2.64 5.14
CA ILE A 54 -10.88 -2.72 6.37
C ILE A 54 -9.55 -3.42 6.09
N GLY A 55 -8.44 -2.80 6.51
CA GLY A 55 -7.09 -3.31 6.26
C GLY A 55 -6.40 -2.75 5.01
N GLY A 56 -7.09 -2.00 4.15
CA GLY A 56 -6.40 -1.10 3.22
C GLY A 56 -5.62 -0.04 3.99
N VAL A 57 -4.47 0.40 3.48
CA VAL A 57 -3.62 1.37 4.19
C VAL A 57 -3.36 2.65 3.41
N ALA A 58 -3.27 3.74 4.19
CA ALA A 58 -2.70 4.99 3.75
C ALA A 58 -1.21 5.05 4.11
N VAL A 59 -0.43 5.69 3.26
CA VAL A 59 0.98 6.02 3.53
C VAL A 59 1.23 7.49 3.22
N HIS A 60 2.39 8.00 3.60
CA HIS A 60 2.81 9.34 3.17
C HIS A 60 2.83 9.48 1.63
N PRO A 61 2.64 10.68 1.09
CA PRO A 61 2.94 10.92 -0.31
C PRO A 61 4.45 10.79 -0.59
N TYR A 62 4.81 10.48 -1.83
CA TYR A 62 6.20 10.50 -2.30
C TYR A 62 6.87 11.87 -2.09
N SER A 63 6.09 12.94 -2.22
CA SER A 63 6.49 14.31 -1.92
C SER A 63 5.38 15.03 -1.18
N TRP A 64 5.73 15.81 -0.17
CA TRP A 64 4.76 16.54 0.66
C TRP A 64 3.95 17.55 -0.16
N GLY A 65 2.71 17.79 0.27
CA GLY A 65 1.77 18.75 -0.31
C GLY A 65 0.46 18.11 -0.74
N SER A 66 -0.65 18.81 -0.51
CA SER A 66 -2.01 18.34 -0.81
C SER A 66 -2.24 17.97 -2.29
N SER A 67 -1.41 18.47 -3.22
CA SER A 67 -1.46 18.11 -4.64
C SER A 67 -0.96 16.69 -4.94
N ASN A 68 -0.33 16.02 -3.97
CA ASN A 68 0.19 14.66 -4.09
C ASN A 68 -0.69 13.61 -3.39
N TRP A 69 -1.98 13.93 -3.18
CA TRP A 69 -2.97 13.04 -2.55
C TRP A 69 -3.12 11.67 -3.22
N ASN A 70 -2.69 11.52 -4.48
CA ASN A 70 -2.73 10.26 -5.24
C ASN A 70 -1.34 9.76 -5.66
N LYS A 71 -0.28 10.23 -4.98
CA LYS A 71 1.10 9.86 -5.27
C LYS A 71 1.75 9.33 -4.00
N PRO A 72 1.37 8.14 -3.53
CA PRO A 72 1.91 7.54 -2.33
C PRO A 72 3.41 7.24 -2.46
N ILE A 73 4.10 7.15 -1.33
CA ILE A 73 5.52 6.83 -1.23
C ILE A 73 5.86 5.41 -1.70
N TYR A 74 4.88 4.52 -1.63
CA TYR A 74 4.85 3.22 -2.27
C TYR A 74 3.70 3.23 -3.27
N PRO A 75 3.87 2.79 -4.53
CA PRO A 75 2.78 2.74 -5.50
C PRO A 75 1.51 2.08 -4.95
N PHE A 76 0.34 2.51 -5.42
CA PHE A 76 -0.90 1.80 -5.10
C PHE A 76 -0.81 0.34 -5.54
N GLY A 77 -1.32 -0.58 -4.72
CA GLY A 77 -1.20 -2.03 -4.90
C GLY A 77 0.04 -2.65 -4.27
N THR A 78 1.02 -1.85 -3.80
CA THR A 78 2.17 -2.38 -3.06
C THR A 78 1.70 -3.11 -1.80
N MET A 79 2.30 -4.27 -1.56
CA MET A 79 1.99 -5.11 -0.41
C MET A 79 2.99 -4.87 0.73
N LEU A 80 2.47 -4.61 1.93
CA LEU A 80 3.24 -4.47 3.15
C LEU A 80 2.98 -5.69 4.05
N VAL A 81 4.04 -6.40 4.43
CA VAL A 81 3.94 -7.59 5.30
C VAL A 81 4.65 -7.31 6.61
N LEU A 82 3.93 -7.32 7.73
CA LEU A 82 4.53 -7.15 9.05
C LEU A 82 5.55 -8.26 9.30
N THR A 83 6.71 -7.90 9.85
CA THR A 83 7.74 -8.88 10.19
C THR A 83 7.46 -9.54 11.54
N GLY A 84 8.02 -10.75 11.70
CA GLY A 84 7.82 -11.57 12.89
C GLY A 84 6.38 -12.11 12.98
N ASN A 85 5.91 -12.38 14.20
CA ASN A 85 4.55 -12.86 14.46
C ASN A 85 3.55 -11.72 14.73
N ASN A 86 3.88 -10.49 14.31
CA ASN A 86 3.04 -9.32 14.54
C ASN A 86 1.76 -9.38 13.70
N ARG A 87 0.63 -9.01 14.30
CA ARG A 87 -0.67 -8.89 13.65
C ARG A 87 -1.41 -7.69 14.21
N ILE A 88 -2.24 -7.07 13.37
CA ILE A 88 -3.17 -6.01 13.78
C ILE A 88 -4.58 -6.61 13.78
N VAL A 89 -5.26 -6.50 14.92
CA VAL A 89 -6.68 -6.86 15.02
C VAL A 89 -7.50 -5.65 14.59
N THR A 90 -8.31 -5.82 13.55
CA THR A 90 -9.18 -4.78 13.01
C THR A 90 -10.60 -4.88 13.61
N PRO A 91 -11.46 -3.85 13.46
CA PRO A 91 -12.76 -3.80 14.13
C PRO A 91 -13.76 -4.88 13.71
N ASP A 92 -13.57 -5.48 12.53
CA ASP A 92 -14.32 -6.64 12.05
C ASP A 92 -13.87 -7.98 12.68
N GLY A 93 -12.88 -7.94 13.57
CA GLY A 93 -12.31 -9.11 14.23
C GLY A 93 -11.19 -9.81 13.43
N SER A 94 -10.89 -9.34 12.23
CA SER A 94 -9.80 -9.89 11.41
C SER A 94 -8.44 -9.63 12.07
N SER A 95 -7.53 -10.60 11.98
CA SER A 95 -6.15 -10.48 12.47
C SER A 95 -5.19 -10.48 11.29
N LEU A 96 -4.73 -9.28 10.89
CA LEU A 96 -4.02 -9.06 9.64
C LEU A 96 -2.52 -8.93 9.86
N ASN A 97 -1.72 -9.57 9.02
CA ASN A 97 -0.28 -9.38 8.91
C ASN A 97 0.14 -8.75 7.56
N THR A 98 -0.78 -8.68 6.61
CA THR A 98 -0.55 -8.19 5.24
C THR A 98 -1.53 -7.06 4.94
N PHE A 99 -1.01 -6.01 4.31
CA PHE A 99 -1.74 -4.79 3.99
C PHE A 99 -1.42 -4.36 2.57
N ILE A 100 -2.38 -3.72 1.90
CA ILE A 100 -2.20 -3.19 0.55
C ILE A 100 -2.29 -1.67 0.61
N VAL A 101 -1.32 -1.00 -0.01
CA VAL A 101 -1.31 0.45 -0.14
C VAL A 101 -2.39 0.86 -1.13
N GLU A 102 -3.42 1.51 -0.62
CA GLU A 102 -4.57 1.94 -1.40
C GLU A 102 -4.80 3.45 -1.29
N ASP A 103 -4.27 4.08 -0.24
CA ASP A 103 -4.61 5.45 0.10
C ASP A 103 -3.35 6.30 0.38
N THR A 104 -3.51 7.61 0.47
CA THR A 104 -2.43 8.53 0.84
C THR A 104 -2.89 9.47 1.94
N GLY A 105 -2.07 9.59 2.98
CA GLY A 105 -2.38 10.35 4.20
C GLY A 105 -1.23 11.26 4.62
N ASP A 106 -1.49 12.06 5.67
CA ASP A 106 -0.55 13.02 6.25
C ASP A 106 0.20 13.86 5.20
N LEU A 107 -0.56 14.43 4.25
CA LEU A 107 -0.02 15.03 3.02
C LEU A 107 1.00 16.13 3.29
N ASN A 108 0.88 16.85 4.40
CA ASN A 108 1.72 18.00 4.75
C ASN A 108 2.75 17.68 5.84
N ASN A 109 2.91 16.41 6.24
CA ASN A 109 3.86 15.95 7.27
C ASN A 109 3.78 16.77 8.58
N THR A 110 2.58 16.91 9.13
CA THR A 110 2.35 17.74 10.33
C THR A 110 2.22 16.91 11.60
N GLN A 111 2.15 15.58 11.49
CA GLN A 111 1.83 14.69 12.60
C GLN A 111 3.07 14.13 13.33
N GLY A 112 4.28 14.44 12.88
CA GLY A 112 5.52 13.98 13.50
C GLY A 112 5.67 12.44 13.46
N LEU A 113 5.19 11.83 12.38
CA LEU A 113 5.23 10.39 12.12
C LEU A 113 6.52 10.01 11.41
N SER A 114 6.95 8.76 11.55
CA SER A 114 8.10 8.24 10.80
C SER A 114 7.87 8.32 9.29
N TYR A 115 8.92 8.60 8.50
CA TYR A 115 8.80 8.73 7.04
C TYR A 115 8.22 7.51 6.31
N ARG A 116 8.23 6.32 6.93
CA ARG A 116 7.59 5.10 6.39
C ARG A 116 6.36 4.68 7.20
N TRP A 117 5.61 5.67 7.70
CA TRP A 117 4.37 5.46 8.45
C TRP A 117 3.28 4.80 7.61
N VAL A 118 2.40 4.08 8.31
CA VAL A 118 1.25 3.36 7.74
C VAL A 118 -0.01 3.66 8.58
N ASP A 119 -1.08 4.10 7.94
CA ASP A 119 -2.40 4.26 8.55
C ASP A 119 -3.32 3.12 8.12
N VAL A 120 -3.84 2.34 9.07
CA VAL A 120 -4.73 1.22 8.76
C VAL A 120 -6.18 1.69 8.72
N TYR A 121 -6.88 1.45 7.62
CA TYR A 121 -8.29 1.76 7.51
C TYR A 121 -9.10 0.82 8.41
N PHE A 122 -9.75 1.39 9.43
CA PHE A 122 -10.57 0.68 10.41
C PHE A 122 -12.06 0.68 10.03
N GLY A 123 -12.38 1.05 8.80
CA GLY A 123 -13.74 1.05 8.28
C GLY A 123 -14.38 2.43 8.26
N LYS A 124 -15.63 2.46 7.81
CA LYS A 124 -16.46 3.67 7.86
C LYS A 124 -16.63 4.14 9.31
N TYR A 125 -16.80 5.46 9.48
CA TYR A 125 -17.20 6.01 10.78
C TYR A 125 -18.42 5.31 11.36
N SER A 126 -18.20 4.72 12.54
CA SER A 126 -19.19 4.26 13.51
C SER A 126 -18.59 4.48 14.90
N THR A 127 -19.42 4.56 15.94
CA THR A 127 -18.89 4.72 17.31
C THR A 127 -17.93 3.58 17.66
N ALA A 128 -18.24 2.34 17.27
CA ALA A 128 -17.39 1.18 17.54
C ALA A 128 -16.03 1.28 16.83
N ASN A 129 -16.03 1.57 15.51
CA ASN A 129 -14.78 1.69 14.75
C ASN A 129 -13.94 2.87 15.25
N TYR A 130 -14.59 3.97 15.64
CA TYR A 130 -13.90 5.14 16.15
C TYR A 130 -13.19 4.80 17.47
N GLN A 131 -13.89 4.14 18.38
CA GLN A 131 -13.29 3.67 19.63
C GLN A 131 -12.15 2.67 19.38
N ALA A 132 -12.30 1.76 18.42
CA ALA A 132 -11.24 0.83 18.06
C ALA A 132 -9.99 1.53 17.51
N ALA A 133 -10.14 2.57 16.67
CA ALA A 133 -9.01 3.35 16.17
C ALA A 133 -8.31 4.15 17.27
N ILE A 134 -9.08 4.77 18.18
CA ILE A 134 -8.53 5.47 19.35
C ILE A 134 -7.76 4.50 20.26
N GLN A 135 -8.31 3.31 20.52
CA GLN A 135 -7.64 2.27 21.32
C GLN A 135 -6.41 1.69 20.63
N PHE A 136 -6.41 1.63 19.29
CA PHE A 136 -5.23 1.26 18.53
C PHE A 136 -4.11 2.29 18.74
N GLY A 137 -4.43 3.58 18.69
CA GLY A 137 -3.49 4.66 18.94
C GLY A 137 -2.30 4.66 17.96
N LYS A 138 -1.14 5.10 18.43
CA LYS A 138 0.12 5.04 17.69
C LYS A 138 0.96 3.87 18.18
N LYS A 139 1.29 2.95 17.29
CA LYS A 139 2.13 1.77 17.57
C LYS A 139 3.38 1.76 16.70
N LYS A 140 4.33 0.89 17.05
CA LYS A 140 5.55 0.66 16.28
C LYS A 140 5.55 -0.75 15.71
N PHE A 141 5.71 -0.86 14.40
CA PHE A 141 5.89 -2.15 13.73
C PHE A 141 7.04 -2.10 12.73
N SER A 142 7.51 -3.28 12.37
CA SER A 142 8.46 -3.48 11.28
C SER A 142 7.73 -4.23 10.16
N TYR A 143 8.04 -3.93 8.90
CA TYR A 143 7.40 -4.56 7.75
C TYR A 143 8.32 -4.64 6.55
N THR A 144 8.05 -5.61 5.68
CA THR A 144 8.69 -5.79 4.38
C THR A 144 7.76 -5.26 3.28
N VAL A 145 8.31 -4.46 2.38
CA VAL A 145 7.65 -3.96 1.17
C VAL A 145 7.85 -4.96 0.03
N ILE A 146 6.77 -5.33 -0.65
CA ILE A 146 6.73 -6.22 -1.79
C ILE A 146 5.96 -5.51 -2.91
N ASP A 147 6.66 -5.19 -3.99
CA ASP A 147 6.23 -4.41 -5.15
C ASP A 147 6.22 -5.21 -6.47
#